data_AF-A0A1V4SMY0-F1
#
_entry.id   AF-A0A1V4SMY0-F1
#
_cell.length_a   1.000
_cell.length_b   1.000
_cell.length_c   1.000
_cell.angle_alpha   90.00
_cell.angle_beta   90.00
_cell.angle_gamma   90.00
#
_symmetry.space_group_name_H-M   'P 1'
#
loop_
_entity.id
_entity.type
_entity.pdbx_description
1 polymer ?
#
loop_
_entity_poly.entity_id
_entity_poly.type
_entity_poly.pdbx_seq_one_letter_code
_entity_poly.pdbx_strand_id
1 'polypeptide(L)'
;MKKFRILALSAIIAIATSVFTFMYASAAPLYGDVNSDGAIDALDYSMMKGALLGVMTITNPSAADLNGDGSIDAIDCSLLKQYLQNLISKFPADKGEATPAEALTGDIVFSVPSSTFKNQISVTLNSKIANSQIRYTTDGSVPTINSTLYSNALSFAKTTQLRAQSFINGAPSGAVGTAVYVASSIDAKHDLPVLILDAYGKGKPGREYIDTAIMLMEPKNNEASLLQAPSLATRGGFHVRGQSSANFEKTPYRLELWDNENKDAKYPILGMPGDGDWCLLSPFPDKSLIRNALAYEMGKSIGLQAPRYAFVEVYLNLDNQPVSASDYQGVYLLTEQIEIDKDRLDIKKLKADDLAEPKISGGYLMQFNMMATDGPLVKGTGWSDLEIVEPDDLLPQQLTWISNYIQKVQNAIHSTTPSDPTTGYPAYIDVDSFINYIIENEMARQGDSYMRSTYIYKDRDKKLKAGPLWDYDLGYDCVKMMGMPTSYVEGWQFQPMFPGMSTTVDWYYKLMQDPSFQAKINARWQELRKGPLSDAQLTALVQRLTTPLNNAAKRNFQKWNNLNTSTVGGFGTQTTQTWEEQITILQNFLLKRAAWIDKSGWKPTTSTWP
;
A
#
# COMPACT_ATOMS: atom_id res chain seq x y z
N MET A 1 -58.82 -17.95 51.61
CA MET A 1 -59.77 -18.95 51.06
C MET A 1 -60.81 -18.26 50.19
N LYS A 2 -61.27 -18.92 49.10
CA LYS A 2 -62.34 -18.48 48.16
C LYS A 2 -61.96 -17.23 47.33
N LYS A 3 -61.64 -17.35 46.03
CA LYS A 3 -62.45 -17.71 44.83
C LYS A 3 -63.05 -16.46 44.16
N PHE A 4 -62.66 -16.19 42.91
CA PHE A 4 -63.60 -15.96 41.79
C PHE A 4 -62.90 -16.20 40.44
N ARG A 5 -63.66 -16.63 39.42
CA ARG A 5 -63.24 -16.85 38.03
C ARG A 5 -63.99 -15.88 37.12
N ILE A 6 -63.38 -15.37 36.05
CA ILE A 6 -64.06 -14.95 34.81
C ILE A 6 -63.26 -15.47 33.60
N LEU A 7 -63.95 -15.72 32.48
CA LEU A 7 -63.53 -16.50 31.32
C LEU A 7 -63.87 -15.74 30.02
N ALA A 8 -62.96 -15.74 29.03
CA ALA A 8 -63.18 -15.56 27.57
C ALA A 8 -61.82 -15.84 26.88
N LEU A 9 -61.58 -16.86 26.03
CA LEU A 9 -62.11 -17.16 24.67
C LEU A 9 -62.05 -15.92 23.74
N SER A 10 -61.41 -15.90 22.56
CA SER A 10 -60.71 -16.92 21.71
C SER A 10 -59.61 -16.22 20.85
N ALA A 11 -58.89 -16.77 19.85
CA ALA A 11 -58.90 -18.08 19.15
C ALA A 11 -57.56 -18.39 18.40
N ILE A 12 -57.41 -19.65 17.94
CA ILE A 12 -56.72 -20.17 16.73
C ILE A 12 -55.27 -19.72 16.39
N ILE A 13 -54.34 -20.64 16.71
CA ILE A 13 -53.28 -21.25 15.86
C ILE A 13 -52.71 -20.46 14.66
N ALA A 14 -51.40 -20.17 14.73
CA ALA A 14 -50.46 -20.37 13.62
C ALA A 14 -49.05 -20.66 14.18
N ILE A 15 -48.57 -21.91 14.08
CA ILE A 15 -47.15 -22.22 14.33
C ILE A 15 -46.38 -21.85 13.06
N ALA A 16 -45.82 -20.65 13.03
CA ALA A 16 -44.87 -20.26 12.01
C ALA A 16 -43.48 -20.80 12.39
N THR A 17 -43.13 -21.98 11.87
CA THR A 17 -41.73 -22.40 11.81
C THR A 17 -41.00 -21.50 10.82
N SER A 18 -40.40 -20.42 11.33
CA SER A 18 -39.48 -19.56 10.59
C SER A 18 -38.22 -20.34 10.22
N VAL A 19 -38.28 -21.09 9.12
CA VAL A 19 -37.07 -21.61 8.47
C VAL A 19 -36.34 -20.40 7.93
N PHE A 20 -35.33 -19.94 8.67
CA PHE A 20 -34.34 -19.01 8.16
C PHE A 20 -33.53 -19.73 7.09
N THR A 21 -33.95 -19.60 5.83
CA THR A 21 -33.08 -19.85 4.69
C THR A 21 -31.97 -18.82 4.76
N PHE A 22 -30.81 -19.22 5.27
CA PHE A 22 -29.58 -18.49 5.02
C PHE A 22 -29.36 -18.51 3.51
N MET A 23 -29.71 -17.42 2.84
CA MET A 23 -29.10 -17.11 1.55
C MET A 23 -27.64 -16.78 1.85
N TYR A 24 -26.78 -17.81 1.77
CA TYR A 24 -25.38 -17.58 1.52
C TYR A 24 -25.29 -16.80 0.21
N ALA A 25 -24.85 -15.55 0.29
CA ALA A 25 -24.31 -14.89 -0.88
C ALA A 25 -23.09 -15.72 -1.29
N SER A 26 -23.23 -16.48 -2.38
CA SER A 26 -22.07 -17.11 -3.00
C SER A 26 -21.09 -16.00 -3.33
N ALA A 27 -19.83 -16.16 -2.91
CA ALA A 27 -18.75 -15.40 -3.53
C ALA A 27 -18.81 -15.64 -5.05
N ALA A 28 -18.41 -14.64 -5.84
CA ALA A 28 -18.20 -14.86 -7.26
C ALA A 28 -17.17 -15.99 -7.44
N PRO A 29 -17.36 -16.92 -8.40
CA PRO A 29 -16.40 -18.00 -8.60
C PRO A 29 -15.05 -17.42 -9.00
N LEU A 30 -13.97 -17.89 -8.35
CA LEU A 30 -12.62 -17.66 -8.80
C LEU A 30 -12.41 -18.48 -10.08
N TYR A 31 -12.55 -17.84 -11.25
CA TYR A 31 -12.32 -18.52 -12.53
C TYR A 31 -10.93 -19.17 -12.53
N GLY A 32 -10.86 -20.45 -12.89
CA GLY A 32 -9.65 -21.27 -12.84
C GLY A 32 -9.57 -22.22 -11.64
N ASP A 33 -10.20 -21.88 -10.51
CA ASP A 33 -10.32 -22.76 -9.33
C ASP A 33 -11.46 -23.77 -9.56
N VAL A 34 -11.15 -24.83 -10.29
CA VAL A 34 -12.11 -25.88 -10.65
C VAL A 34 -12.28 -26.92 -9.54
N ASN A 35 -11.40 -26.89 -8.54
CA ASN A 35 -11.35 -27.88 -7.46
C ASN A 35 -11.96 -27.36 -6.13
N SER A 36 -12.11 -26.04 -5.98
CA SER A 36 -12.57 -25.28 -4.80
C SER A 36 -11.63 -25.26 -3.60
N ASP A 37 -10.31 -25.19 -3.82
CA ASP A 37 -9.31 -24.99 -2.77
C ASP A 37 -8.90 -23.51 -2.57
N GLY A 38 -9.35 -22.61 -3.45
CA GLY A 38 -9.05 -21.18 -3.41
C GLY A 38 -7.74 -20.78 -4.08
N ALA A 39 -7.06 -21.70 -4.76
CA ALA A 39 -5.91 -21.44 -5.63
C ALA A 39 -6.28 -21.66 -7.12
N ILE A 40 -5.35 -21.28 -8.01
CA ILE A 40 -5.40 -21.64 -9.43
C ILE A 40 -4.03 -22.24 -9.75
N ASP A 41 -3.92 -23.57 -9.70
CA ASP A 41 -2.63 -24.25 -9.81
C ASP A 41 -2.61 -25.50 -10.72
N ALA A 42 -1.56 -26.32 -10.63
CA ALA A 42 -1.41 -27.52 -11.43
C ALA A 42 -2.46 -28.62 -11.14
N LEU A 43 -3.10 -28.60 -9.97
CA LEU A 43 -4.19 -29.48 -9.58
C LEU A 43 -5.45 -29.16 -10.38
N ASP A 44 -5.79 -27.89 -10.55
CA ASP A 44 -6.90 -27.44 -11.40
C ASP A 44 -6.70 -27.86 -12.85
N TYR A 45 -5.50 -27.64 -13.38
CA TYR A 45 -5.16 -28.06 -14.73
C TYR A 45 -5.23 -29.58 -14.91
N SER A 46 -4.83 -30.34 -13.88
CA SER A 46 -4.96 -31.80 -13.86
C SER A 46 -6.43 -32.25 -13.81
N MET A 47 -7.25 -31.62 -12.97
CA MET A 47 -8.68 -31.92 -12.83
C MET A 47 -9.45 -31.59 -14.11
N MET A 48 -9.26 -30.39 -14.68
CA MET A 48 -9.90 -29.97 -15.92
C MET A 48 -9.52 -30.92 -17.07
N LYS A 49 -8.23 -31.24 -17.22
CA LYS A 49 -7.77 -32.21 -18.22
C LYS A 49 -8.34 -33.62 -17.98
N GLY A 50 -8.44 -34.05 -16.72
CA GLY A 50 -9.04 -35.33 -16.35
C GLY A 50 -10.54 -35.40 -16.67
N ALA A 51 -11.27 -34.30 -16.50
CA ALA A 51 -12.68 -34.20 -16.84
C ALA A 51 -12.91 -34.26 -18.36
N LEU A 52 -12.10 -33.55 -19.15
CA LEU A 52 -12.15 -33.65 -20.63
C LEU A 52 -11.83 -35.05 -21.16
N LEU A 53 -11.09 -35.86 -20.39
CA LEU A 53 -10.78 -37.25 -20.71
C LEU A 53 -11.79 -38.25 -20.09
N GLY A 54 -12.81 -37.78 -19.35
CA GLY A 54 -13.81 -38.62 -18.69
C GLY A 54 -13.29 -39.47 -17.53
N VAL A 55 -12.12 -39.12 -16.95
CA VAL A 55 -11.48 -39.86 -15.83
C VAL A 55 -11.54 -39.13 -14.49
N MET A 56 -12.01 -37.88 -14.48
CA MET A 56 -12.26 -37.06 -13.28
C MET A 56 -13.55 -36.25 -13.44
N THR A 57 -14.01 -35.63 -12.35
CA THR A 57 -15.13 -34.69 -12.34
C THR A 57 -14.63 -33.35 -11.81
N ILE A 58 -15.03 -32.25 -12.45
CA ILE A 58 -14.77 -30.89 -11.95
C ILE A 58 -15.68 -30.62 -10.74
N THR A 59 -15.09 -30.17 -9.62
CA THR A 59 -15.83 -29.83 -8.39
C THR A 59 -16.63 -28.54 -8.56
N ASN A 60 -16.08 -27.56 -9.30
CA ASN A 60 -16.64 -26.23 -9.52
C ASN A 60 -16.84 -25.92 -11.02
N PRO A 61 -17.92 -26.42 -11.65
CA PRO A 61 -18.18 -26.16 -13.08
C PRO A 61 -18.31 -24.67 -13.41
N SER A 62 -18.80 -23.86 -12.47
CA SER A 62 -18.93 -22.41 -12.60
C SER A 62 -17.61 -21.64 -12.71
N ALA A 63 -16.48 -22.24 -12.36
CA ALA A 63 -15.14 -21.67 -12.54
C ALA A 63 -14.38 -22.28 -13.73
N ALA A 64 -14.98 -23.22 -14.46
CA ALA A 64 -14.33 -24.01 -15.50
C ALA A 64 -14.60 -23.54 -16.94
N ASP A 65 -15.67 -22.76 -17.17
CA ASP A 65 -15.86 -21.97 -18.38
C ASP A 65 -14.99 -20.71 -18.26
N LEU A 66 -13.82 -20.74 -18.91
CA LEU A 66 -12.79 -19.70 -18.82
C LEU A 66 -12.83 -18.74 -20.00
N ASN A 67 -13.55 -19.06 -21.07
CA ASN A 67 -13.74 -18.18 -22.22
C ASN A 67 -15.08 -17.39 -22.18
N GLY A 68 -16.08 -17.89 -21.44
CA GLY A 68 -17.40 -17.30 -21.24
C GLY A 68 -18.44 -17.69 -22.30
N ASP A 69 -18.24 -18.80 -23.02
CA ASP A 69 -19.11 -19.28 -24.11
C ASP A 69 -20.23 -20.24 -23.66
N GLY A 70 -20.21 -20.67 -22.40
CA GLY A 70 -21.20 -21.60 -21.82
C GLY A 70 -20.81 -23.07 -21.91
N SER A 71 -19.62 -23.39 -22.41
CA SER A 71 -19.05 -24.74 -22.50
C SER A 71 -17.87 -24.93 -21.54
N ILE A 72 -17.47 -26.18 -21.32
CA ILE A 72 -16.20 -26.51 -20.65
C ILE A 72 -15.46 -27.47 -21.59
N ASP A 73 -14.47 -26.99 -22.33
CA ASP A 73 -13.80 -27.75 -23.36
C ASP A 73 -12.25 -27.58 -23.40
N ALA A 74 -11.62 -27.98 -24.50
CA ALA A 74 -10.17 -27.90 -24.67
C ALA A 74 -9.64 -26.45 -24.74
N ILE A 75 -10.49 -25.47 -25.06
CA ILE A 75 -10.17 -24.04 -25.07
C ILE A 75 -9.94 -23.56 -23.63
N ASP A 76 -10.79 -23.94 -22.68
CA ASP A 76 -10.63 -23.59 -21.26
C ASP A 76 -9.35 -24.22 -20.69
N CYS A 77 -9.12 -25.51 -21.00
CA CYS A 77 -7.90 -26.19 -20.58
C CYS A 77 -6.64 -25.52 -21.18
N SER A 78 -6.73 -24.95 -22.38
CA SER A 78 -5.67 -24.15 -22.99
C SER A 78 -5.49 -22.79 -22.30
N LEU A 79 -6.57 -22.13 -21.88
CA LEU A 79 -6.52 -20.87 -21.13
C LEU A 79 -5.92 -21.07 -19.73
N LEU A 80 -6.38 -22.08 -19.00
CA LEU A 80 -5.83 -22.44 -17.68
C LEU A 80 -4.32 -22.71 -17.76
N LYS A 81 -3.88 -23.42 -18.79
CA LYS A 81 -2.45 -23.62 -19.07
C LYS A 81 -1.70 -22.32 -19.34
N GLN A 82 -2.27 -21.38 -20.08
CA GLN A 82 -1.65 -20.07 -20.35
C GLN A 82 -1.53 -19.22 -19.09
N TYR A 83 -2.54 -19.27 -18.21
CA TYR A 83 -2.53 -18.60 -16.91
C TYR A 83 -1.39 -19.12 -16.02
N LEU A 84 -1.29 -20.45 -15.86
CA LEU A 84 -0.20 -21.08 -15.10
C LEU A 84 1.20 -20.85 -15.69
N GLN A 85 1.29 -20.39 -16.94
CA GLN A 85 2.54 -20.01 -17.61
C GLN A 85 2.79 -18.50 -17.58
N ASN A 86 1.94 -17.72 -16.90
CA ASN A 86 1.95 -16.25 -16.87
C ASN A 86 1.86 -15.60 -18.27
N LEU A 87 1.26 -16.31 -19.24
CA LEU A 87 1.00 -15.78 -20.59
C LEU A 87 -0.27 -14.91 -20.63
N ILE A 88 -1.19 -15.15 -19.69
CA ILE A 88 -2.35 -14.30 -19.38
C ILE A 88 -2.43 -14.12 -17.86
N SER A 89 -2.85 -12.94 -17.41
CA SER A 89 -3.04 -12.62 -15.99
C SER A 89 -4.51 -12.69 -15.53
N LYS A 90 -5.46 -12.85 -16.44
CA LYS A 90 -6.87 -13.15 -16.16
C LYS A 90 -7.51 -13.96 -17.29
N PHE A 91 -8.64 -14.58 -17.01
CA PHE A 91 -9.44 -15.33 -17.98
C PHE A 91 -10.43 -14.43 -18.76
N PRO A 92 -10.73 -14.72 -20.04
CA PRO A 92 -11.76 -13.97 -20.77
C PRO A 92 -13.17 -14.02 -20.14
N ALA A 93 -13.54 -15.13 -19.49
CA ALA A 93 -14.79 -15.25 -18.72
C ALA A 93 -14.81 -14.39 -17.45
N ASP A 94 -13.63 -14.14 -16.86
CA ASP A 94 -13.47 -13.22 -15.76
C ASP A 94 -13.67 -11.78 -16.26
N LYS A 95 -14.93 -11.37 -16.33
CA LYS A 95 -15.31 -9.99 -16.67
C LYS A 95 -14.84 -8.99 -15.61
N GLY A 96 -14.40 -9.46 -14.43
CA GLY A 96 -13.91 -8.66 -13.32
C GLY A 96 -14.98 -7.78 -12.69
N GLU A 97 -14.57 -7.01 -11.70
CA GLU A 97 -15.21 -5.72 -11.47
C GLU A 97 -14.95 -4.82 -12.69
N ALA A 98 -15.87 -3.91 -12.98
CA ALA A 98 -15.67 -2.92 -14.03
C ALA A 98 -14.36 -2.17 -13.77
N THR A 99 -13.56 -1.91 -14.82
CA THR A 99 -12.35 -1.10 -14.63
C THR A 99 -12.72 0.25 -14.00
N PRO A 100 -11.84 0.92 -13.25
CA PRO A 100 -12.18 2.17 -12.57
C PRO A 100 -12.77 3.23 -13.51
N ALA A 101 -12.27 3.27 -14.75
CA ALA A 101 -12.79 4.14 -15.81
C ALA A 101 -14.22 3.75 -16.26
N GLU A 102 -14.55 2.46 -16.33
CA GLU A 102 -15.90 1.96 -16.64
C GLU A 102 -16.86 2.15 -15.47
N ALA A 103 -16.41 1.93 -14.23
CA ALA A 103 -17.18 2.16 -13.01
C ALA A 103 -17.65 3.61 -12.89
N LEU A 104 -16.82 4.57 -13.31
CA LEU A 104 -17.18 5.99 -13.38
C LEU A 104 -18.23 6.33 -14.45
N THR A 105 -18.53 5.47 -15.43
CA THR A 105 -19.46 5.83 -16.53
C THR A 105 -20.93 5.95 -16.11
N GLY A 106 -21.35 5.31 -15.02
CA GLY A 106 -22.74 5.36 -14.53
C GLY A 106 -23.75 4.96 -15.60
N ASP A 107 -24.79 5.76 -15.80
CA ASP A 107 -25.79 5.55 -16.87
C ASP A 107 -25.51 6.33 -18.16
N ILE A 108 -24.34 6.97 -18.26
CA ILE A 108 -23.91 7.70 -19.46
C ILE A 108 -22.98 6.82 -20.31
N VAL A 109 -23.18 6.87 -21.62
CA VAL A 109 -22.29 6.27 -22.60
C VAL A 109 -21.50 7.39 -23.27
N PHE A 110 -20.19 7.43 -23.01
CA PHE A 110 -19.24 8.32 -23.66
C PHE A 110 -18.72 7.64 -24.93
N SER A 111 -18.69 8.34 -26.07
CA SER A 111 -18.18 7.75 -27.33
C SER A 111 -16.67 7.54 -27.35
N VAL A 112 -15.94 8.15 -26.41
CA VAL A 112 -14.51 7.92 -26.19
C VAL A 112 -14.33 7.65 -24.69
N PRO A 113 -13.71 6.53 -24.29
CA PRO A 113 -13.36 6.27 -22.88
C PRO A 113 -12.42 7.33 -22.31
N SER A 114 -12.31 7.40 -20.98
CA SER A 114 -11.31 8.22 -20.30
C SER A 114 -9.90 7.94 -20.84
N SER A 115 -9.20 8.98 -21.29
CA SER A 115 -7.95 8.83 -22.04
C SER A 115 -7.11 10.10 -22.03
N THR A 116 -5.83 9.97 -22.36
CA THR A 116 -5.02 11.10 -22.79
C THR A 116 -5.31 11.45 -24.26
N PHE A 117 -5.04 12.68 -24.69
CA PHE A 117 -5.22 13.10 -26.09
C PHE A 117 -4.26 14.22 -26.51
N LYS A 118 -4.00 14.34 -27.82
CA LYS A 118 -3.26 15.46 -28.44
C LYS A 118 -4.21 16.41 -29.16
N ASN A 119 -3.88 17.71 -29.14
CA ASN A 119 -4.57 18.81 -29.82
C ASN A 119 -6.04 19.01 -29.40
N GLN A 120 -6.93 18.09 -29.79
CA GLN A 120 -8.36 18.14 -29.49
C GLN A 120 -8.96 16.73 -29.50
N ILE A 121 -9.86 16.47 -28.57
CA ILE A 121 -10.73 15.28 -28.55
C ILE A 121 -12.18 15.72 -28.77
N SER A 122 -12.99 14.87 -29.42
CA SER A 122 -14.44 15.11 -29.60
C SER A 122 -15.23 13.94 -29.04
N VAL A 123 -16.26 14.25 -28.26
CA VAL A 123 -17.00 13.30 -27.42
C VAL A 123 -18.50 13.53 -27.62
N THR A 124 -19.22 12.48 -28.01
CA THR A 124 -20.68 12.45 -27.95
C THR A 124 -21.13 11.67 -26.73
N LEU A 125 -22.24 12.12 -26.15
CA LEU A 125 -22.91 11.48 -25.02
C LEU A 125 -24.19 10.79 -25.48
N ASN A 126 -24.44 9.61 -24.94
CA ASN A 126 -25.73 8.92 -25.00
C ASN A 126 -26.12 8.43 -23.60
N SER A 127 -27.38 8.06 -23.39
CA SER A 127 -27.89 7.58 -22.11
C SER A 127 -28.39 6.15 -22.19
N LYS A 128 -28.17 5.37 -21.12
CA LYS A 128 -28.85 4.08 -20.89
C LYS A 128 -30.33 4.29 -20.51
N ILE A 129 -30.71 5.51 -20.10
CA ILE A 129 -32.07 5.89 -19.70
C ILE A 129 -32.85 6.46 -20.90
N ALA A 130 -33.82 5.70 -21.39
CA ALA A 130 -34.68 6.09 -22.51
C ALA A 130 -35.48 7.39 -22.23
N ASN A 131 -35.70 8.18 -23.28
CA ASN A 131 -36.47 9.44 -23.25
C ASN A 131 -35.95 10.51 -22.27
N SER A 132 -34.66 10.44 -21.89
CA SER A 132 -34.02 11.41 -21.00
C SER A 132 -33.30 12.53 -21.76
N GLN A 133 -33.15 13.68 -21.09
CA GLN A 133 -32.21 14.75 -21.48
C GLN A 133 -30.89 14.58 -20.73
N ILE A 134 -29.75 14.71 -21.40
CA ILE A 134 -28.45 14.68 -20.73
C ILE A 134 -28.02 16.10 -20.36
N ARG A 135 -27.66 16.32 -19.09
CA ARG A 135 -27.04 17.55 -18.58
C ARG A 135 -25.59 17.27 -18.24
N TYR A 136 -24.70 18.24 -18.45
CA TYR A 136 -23.26 18.04 -18.21
C TYR A 136 -22.58 19.27 -17.59
N THR A 137 -21.41 19.01 -16.99
CA THR A 137 -20.50 19.96 -16.35
C THR A 137 -19.06 19.60 -16.68
N THR A 138 -18.15 20.58 -16.57
CA THR A 138 -16.70 20.42 -16.87
C THR A 138 -15.80 21.01 -15.79
N ASP A 139 -16.39 21.39 -14.65
CA ASP A 139 -15.75 22.03 -13.50
C ASP A 139 -15.66 21.10 -12.26
N GLY A 140 -15.99 19.81 -12.44
CA GLY A 140 -16.03 18.80 -11.39
C GLY A 140 -17.35 18.76 -10.58
N SER A 141 -18.27 19.71 -10.76
CA SER A 141 -19.57 19.71 -10.06
C SER A 141 -20.50 18.59 -10.56
N VAL A 142 -21.38 18.08 -9.70
CA VAL A 142 -22.42 17.11 -10.12
C VAL A 142 -23.45 17.85 -11.00
N PRO A 143 -23.81 17.31 -12.18
CA PRO A 143 -24.81 17.94 -13.04
C PRO A 143 -26.17 18.11 -12.35
N THR A 144 -26.77 19.28 -12.55
CA THR A 144 -28.12 19.62 -12.08
C THR A 144 -29.01 19.95 -13.27
N ILE A 145 -30.31 20.19 -13.04
CA ILE A 145 -31.21 20.67 -14.09
C ILE A 145 -30.80 22.04 -14.67
N ASN A 146 -30.03 22.82 -13.92
CA ASN A 146 -29.50 24.12 -14.34
C ASN A 146 -28.17 24.00 -15.12
N SER A 147 -27.53 22.83 -15.13
CA SER A 147 -26.31 22.57 -15.90
C SER A 147 -26.60 22.55 -17.40
N THR A 148 -25.54 22.62 -18.22
CA THR A 148 -25.69 22.75 -19.69
C THR A 148 -26.38 21.54 -20.28
N LEU A 149 -27.39 21.77 -21.13
CA LEU A 149 -28.08 20.72 -21.89
C LEU A 149 -27.16 20.22 -23.01
N TYR A 150 -26.85 18.93 -23.00
CA TYR A 150 -26.16 18.29 -24.11
C TYR A 150 -27.06 18.26 -25.36
N SER A 151 -26.52 18.71 -26.49
CA SER A 151 -27.26 18.84 -27.76
C SER A 151 -26.42 18.53 -29.01
N ASN A 152 -25.09 18.63 -28.90
CA ASN A 152 -24.12 18.42 -29.98
C ASN A 152 -22.84 17.82 -29.39
N ALA A 153 -21.99 17.22 -30.22
CA ALA A 153 -20.68 16.72 -29.80
C ALA A 153 -19.87 17.80 -29.06
N LEU A 154 -19.26 17.41 -27.94
CA LEU A 154 -18.41 18.27 -27.11
C LEU A 154 -16.96 18.10 -27.55
N SER A 155 -16.21 19.20 -27.65
CA SER A 155 -14.81 19.14 -28.08
C SER A 155 -13.88 19.84 -27.10
N PHE A 156 -12.85 19.15 -26.63
CA PHE A 156 -11.93 19.63 -25.59
C PHE A 156 -10.50 19.73 -26.13
N ALA A 157 -9.82 20.84 -25.83
CA ALA A 157 -8.42 21.09 -26.18
C ALA A 157 -7.50 21.18 -24.93
N LYS A 158 -8.07 20.91 -23.75
CA LYS A 158 -7.42 20.96 -22.43
C LYS A 158 -7.90 19.80 -21.56
N THR A 159 -7.14 19.48 -20.51
CA THR A 159 -7.57 18.49 -19.52
C THR A 159 -8.96 18.84 -18.99
N THR A 160 -9.89 17.89 -19.04
CA THR A 160 -11.31 18.09 -18.73
C THR A 160 -11.87 16.89 -17.97
N GLN A 161 -12.48 17.15 -16.82
CA GLN A 161 -13.33 16.20 -16.10
C GLN A 161 -14.78 16.40 -16.59
N LEU A 162 -15.22 15.61 -17.58
CA LEU A 162 -16.57 15.72 -18.13
C LEU A 162 -17.53 14.87 -17.30
N ARG A 163 -18.43 15.53 -16.55
CA ARG A 163 -19.46 14.85 -15.76
C ARG A 163 -20.82 15.05 -16.41
N ALA A 164 -21.64 14.01 -16.47
CA ALA A 164 -22.93 14.03 -17.13
C ALA A 164 -23.97 13.21 -16.35
N GLN A 165 -25.23 13.59 -16.40
CA GLN A 165 -26.33 12.83 -15.82
C GLN A 165 -27.60 13.01 -16.68
N SER A 166 -28.46 12.00 -16.67
CA SER A 166 -29.72 12.00 -17.40
C SER A 166 -30.86 12.56 -16.55
N PHE A 167 -31.83 13.21 -17.21
CA PHE A 167 -32.95 13.90 -16.57
C PHE A 167 -34.26 13.60 -17.29
N ILE A 168 -35.32 13.28 -16.54
CA ILE A 168 -36.69 13.15 -17.06
C ILE A 168 -37.56 14.17 -16.34
N ASN A 169 -38.30 14.99 -17.09
CA ASN A 169 -39.19 16.03 -16.56
C ASN A 169 -38.55 16.98 -15.53
N GLY A 170 -37.23 17.21 -15.63
CA GLY A 170 -36.46 18.06 -14.73
C GLY A 170 -35.85 17.36 -13.51
N ALA A 171 -36.19 16.10 -13.24
CA ALA A 171 -35.61 15.30 -12.15
C ALA A 171 -34.39 14.49 -12.64
N PRO A 172 -33.30 14.37 -11.85
CA PRO A 172 -32.22 13.42 -12.13
C PRO A 172 -32.78 12.00 -12.28
N SER A 173 -32.26 11.24 -13.24
CA SER A 173 -32.74 9.90 -13.60
C SER A 173 -31.54 9.08 -14.06
N GLY A 174 -31.17 8.06 -13.28
CA GLY A 174 -29.94 7.28 -13.50
C GLY A 174 -28.70 7.85 -12.81
N ALA A 175 -27.65 7.04 -12.72
CA ALA A 175 -26.38 7.39 -12.10
C ALA A 175 -25.61 8.45 -12.89
N VAL A 176 -24.87 9.30 -12.18
CA VAL A 176 -23.90 10.24 -12.78
C VAL A 176 -22.82 9.43 -13.50
N GLY A 177 -22.46 9.85 -14.70
CA GLY A 177 -21.27 9.39 -15.41
C GLY A 177 -20.18 10.44 -15.41
N THR A 178 -18.92 10.04 -15.27
CA THR A 178 -17.75 10.88 -15.46
C THR A 178 -16.78 10.22 -16.43
N ALA A 179 -16.26 11.00 -17.37
CA ALA A 179 -15.08 10.66 -18.15
C ALA A 179 -13.99 11.71 -17.92
N VAL A 180 -12.74 11.25 -17.82
CA VAL A 180 -11.58 12.12 -17.59
C VAL A 180 -10.73 12.12 -18.86
N TYR A 181 -10.50 13.30 -19.44
CA TYR A 181 -9.68 13.47 -20.63
C TYR A 181 -8.48 14.34 -20.28
N VAL A 182 -7.26 13.81 -20.37
CA VAL A 182 -6.03 14.55 -20.05
C VAL A 182 -5.36 15.02 -21.35
N ALA A 183 -5.19 16.33 -21.51
CA ALA A 183 -4.51 16.86 -22.68
C ALA A 183 -2.99 16.65 -22.54
N SER A 184 -2.32 16.19 -23.59
CA SER A 184 -0.86 16.13 -23.65
C SER A 184 -0.32 16.74 -24.94
N SER A 185 0.81 17.44 -24.82
CA SER A 185 1.60 17.96 -25.93
C SER A 185 2.60 16.93 -26.47
N ILE A 186 2.88 15.86 -25.72
CA ILE A 186 3.92 14.87 -25.97
C ILE A 186 3.36 13.45 -26.09
N ASP A 187 4.19 12.51 -26.51
CA ASP A 187 3.91 11.07 -26.38
C ASP A 187 5.21 10.38 -25.96
N ALA A 188 5.61 10.63 -24.71
CA ALA A 188 6.81 10.04 -24.15
C ALA A 188 6.61 8.54 -23.91
N LYS A 189 7.70 7.80 -24.05
CA LYS A 189 7.76 6.34 -23.90
C LYS A 189 8.65 5.99 -22.70
N HIS A 190 8.20 5.04 -21.91
CA HIS A 190 8.78 4.67 -20.63
C HIS A 190 8.82 3.15 -20.47
N ASP A 191 9.80 2.66 -19.72
CA ASP A 191 10.01 1.24 -19.45
C ASP A 191 9.26 0.80 -18.17
N LEU A 192 8.87 1.78 -17.34
CA LEU A 192 8.06 1.62 -16.13
C LEU A 192 6.61 2.08 -16.37
N PRO A 193 5.65 1.67 -15.52
CA PRO A 193 4.34 2.29 -15.49
C PRO A 193 4.42 3.80 -15.27
N VAL A 194 3.56 4.55 -15.97
CA VAL A 194 3.56 6.02 -15.94
C VAL A 194 2.29 6.51 -15.26
N LEU A 195 2.47 7.30 -14.20
CA LEU A 195 1.39 7.95 -13.46
C LEU A 195 1.32 9.42 -13.85
N ILE A 196 0.18 9.87 -14.39
CA ILE A 196 -0.13 11.29 -14.55
C ILE A 196 -1.03 11.73 -13.40
N LEU A 197 -0.66 12.84 -12.78
CA LEU A 197 -1.48 13.66 -11.92
C LEU A 197 -1.67 15.02 -12.59
N ASP A 198 -2.91 15.42 -12.87
CA ASP A 198 -3.24 16.73 -13.45
C ASP A 198 -4.19 17.48 -12.52
N ALA A 199 -3.71 18.59 -11.94
CA ALA A 199 -4.42 19.37 -10.94
C ALA A 199 -5.44 20.37 -11.53
N TYR A 200 -5.76 20.29 -12.82
CA TYR A 200 -6.69 21.20 -13.51
C TYR A 200 -6.32 22.70 -13.36
N GLY A 201 -5.03 23.01 -13.23
CA GLY A 201 -4.53 24.36 -12.98
C GLY A 201 -4.67 24.89 -11.55
N LYS A 202 -4.98 24.04 -10.56
CA LYS A 202 -5.09 24.44 -9.14
C LYS A 202 -3.74 24.67 -8.45
N GLY A 203 -2.63 24.37 -9.11
CA GLY A 203 -1.28 24.48 -8.54
C GLY A 203 -0.92 23.31 -7.62
N LYS A 204 0.24 23.43 -6.94
CA LYS A 204 0.73 22.43 -5.99
C LYS A 204 -0.13 22.44 -4.72
N PRO A 205 -0.62 21.29 -4.21
CA PRO A 205 -1.35 21.24 -2.95
C PRO A 205 -0.46 21.54 -1.75
N GLY A 206 -1.12 21.90 -0.64
CA GLY A 206 -0.53 21.91 0.69
C GLY A 206 -0.71 20.55 1.37
N ARG A 207 -1.19 20.57 2.62
CA ARG A 207 -1.59 19.36 3.38
C ARG A 207 -3.03 18.90 3.11
N GLU A 208 -3.87 19.78 2.59
CA GLU A 208 -5.25 19.45 2.21
C GLU A 208 -5.30 18.81 0.82
N TYR A 209 -6.22 17.85 0.65
CA TYR A 209 -6.52 17.26 -0.65
C TYR A 209 -7.04 18.29 -1.64
N ILE A 210 -6.47 18.30 -2.85
CA ILE A 210 -7.06 18.98 -4.02
C ILE A 210 -7.41 17.96 -5.09
N ASP A 211 -8.56 18.18 -5.74
CA ASP A 211 -9.08 17.39 -6.86
C ASP A 211 -8.11 17.38 -8.06
N THR A 212 -7.87 16.18 -8.58
CA THR A 212 -6.89 15.85 -9.63
C THR A 212 -7.41 14.74 -10.55
N ALA A 213 -6.96 14.74 -11.81
CA ALA A 213 -7.06 13.56 -12.68
C ALA A 213 -5.93 12.59 -12.33
N ILE A 214 -6.26 11.32 -12.07
CA ILE A 214 -5.28 10.26 -11.84
C ILE A 214 -5.37 9.28 -13.02
N MET A 215 -4.29 9.19 -13.80
CA MET A 215 -4.18 8.23 -14.92
C MET A 215 -2.92 7.39 -14.82
N LEU A 216 -3.04 6.09 -15.04
CA LEU A 216 -1.93 5.14 -15.06
C LEU A 216 -1.85 4.44 -16.42
N MET A 217 -0.64 4.37 -16.98
CA MET A 217 -0.35 3.61 -18.19
C MET A 217 0.68 2.54 -17.86
N GLU A 218 0.28 1.27 -17.93
CA GLU A 218 1.16 0.12 -17.72
C GLU A 218 1.93 -0.28 -18.99
N PRO A 219 3.19 -0.76 -18.89
CA PRO A 219 3.96 -1.17 -20.06
C PRO A 219 3.29 -2.34 -20.81
N LYS A 220 3.10 -2.16 -22.13
CA LYS A 220 2.67 -3.21 -23.05
C LYS A 220 3.85 -3.52 -23.96
N ASN A 221 4.26 -4.79 -24.03
CA ASN A 221 5.50 -5.21 -24.72
C ASN A 221 6.76 -4.44 -24.24
N ASN A 222 6.86 -4.21 -22.93
CA ASN A 222 7.93 -3.44 -22.25
C ASN A 222 7.95 -1.92 -22.53
N GLU A 223 6.90 -1.34 -23.11
CA GLU A 223 6.77 0.11 -23.30
C GLU A 223 5.43 0.64 -22.77
N ALA A 224 5.48 1.66 -21.90
CA ALA A 224 4.35 2.49 -21.52
C ALA A 224 4.42 3.82 -22.27
N SER A 225 3.30 4.22 -22.85
CA SER A 225 3.15 5.38 -23.74
C SER A 225 2.19 6.38 -23.15
N LEU A 226 2.52 7.68 -23.14
CA LEU A 226 1.58 8.70 -22.63
C LEU A 226 0.24 8.73 -23.38
N LEU A 227 0.19 8.34 -24.67
CA LEU A 227 -1.05 8.30 -25.46
C LEU A 227 -1.70 6.92 -25.62
N GLN A 228 -1.31 5.92 -24.84
CA GLN A 228 -2.02 4.62 -24.87
C GLN A 228 -3.30 4.67 -24.04
N ALA A 229 -4.18 3.68 -24.23
CA ALA A 229 -5.32 3.47 -23.33
C ALA A 229 -4.81 3.17 -21.89
N PRO A 230 -5.18 3.97 -20.88
CA PRO A 230 -4.75 3.78 -19.50
C PRO A 230 -5.35 2.52 -18.87
N SER A 231 -4.69 1.96 -17.85
CA SER A 231 -5.24 0.87 -17.02
C SER A 231 -6.05 1.39 -15.84
N LEU A 232 -5.68 2.56 -15.30
CA LEU A 232 -6.47 3.35 -14.36
C LEU A 232 -6.73 4.72 -14.96
N ALA A 233 -7.98 5.18 -14.98
CA ALA A 233 -8.31 6.57 -15.22
C ALA A 233 -9.47 6.97 -14.30
N THR A 234 -9.17 7.75 -13.27
CA THR A 234 -10.12 8.10 -12.21
C THR A 234 -10.01 9.56 -11.78
N ARG A 235 -11.03 9.99 -11.04
CA ARG A 235 -11.00 11.20 -10.22
C ARG A 235 -10.28 10.87 -8.91
N GLY A 236 -9.71 11.87 -8.25
CA GLY A 236 -9.14 11.68 -6.93
C GLY A 236 -8.66 12.98 -6.29
N GLY A 237 -8.21 12.87 -5.05
CA GLY A 237 -7.48 13.91 -4.32
C GLY A 237 -5.98 13.62 -4.32
N PHE A 238 -5.16 14.67 -4.22
CA PHE A 238 -3.76 14.52 -3.77
C PHE A 238 -3.31 15.66 -2.86
N HIS A 239 -2.38 15.37 -1.94
CA HIS A 239 -1.75 16.35 -1.05
C HIS A 239 -0.30 16.00 -0.70
N VAL A 240 0.48 16.97 -0.21
CA VAL A 240 1.88 16.78 0.20
C VAL A 240 1.96 15.98 1.50
N ARG A 241 2.77 14.92 1.52
CA ARG A 241 2.93 14.02 2.68
C ARG A 241 4.32 14.08 3.32
N GLY A 242 4.47 13.36 4.45
CA GLY A 242 5.74 13.24 5.18
C GLY A 242 6.08 14.47 6.02
N GLN A 243 7.03 14.33 6.96
CA GLN A 243 7.43 15.41 7.86
C GLN A 243 8.53 16.27 7.21
N SER A 244 9.78 15.79 7.22
CA SER A 244 10.93 16.49 6.61
C SER A 244 10.86 16.46 5.09
N SER A 245 10.42 15.33 4.53
CA SER A 245 10.32 15.09 3.09
C SER A 245 9.27 15.94 2.36
N ALA A 246 8.31 16.55 3.08
CA ALA A 246 7.39 17.54 2.51
C ALA A 246 8.10 18.77 1.93
N ASN A 247 9.30 19.08 2.43
CA ASN A 247 10.12 20.21 1.96
C ASN A 247 11.08 19.84 0.83
N PHE A 248 11.07 18.59 0.34
CA PHE A 248 11.90 18.19 -0.80
C PHE A 248 11.39 18.82 -2.10
N GLU A 249 12.31 19.25 -2.97
CA GLU A 249 11.98 19.74 -4.32
C GLU A 249 11.21 18.67 -5.11
N LYS A 250 11.72 17.43 -5.09
CA LYS A 250 10.98 16.23 -5.50
C LYS A 250 10.09 15.78 -4.32
N THR A 251 8.92 16.39 -4.22
CA THR A 251 8.00 16.24 -3.09
C THR A 251 7.20 14.92 -3.13
N PRO A 252 6.98 14.21 -2.02
CA PRO A 252 6.12 13.03 -1.94
C PRO A 252 4.65 13.41 -1.71
N TYR A 253 3.71 12.56 -2.17
CA TYR A 253 2.27 12.81 -2.10
C TYR A 253 1.47 11.65 -1.47
N ARG A 254 0.33 11.96 -0.84
CA ARG A 254 -0.81 11.05 -0.68
C ARG A 254 -1.72 11.18 -1.90
N LEU A 255 -2.37 10.09 -2.29
CA LEU A 255 -3.39 10.04 -3.33
C LEU A 255 -4.63 9.37 -2.73
N GLU A 256 -5.80 9.95 -2.93
CA GLU A 256 -7.09 9.35 -2.59
C GLU A 256 -7.87 9.15 -3.90
N LEU A 257 -8.39 7.95 -4.19
CA LEU A 257 -9.19 7.69 -5.39
C LEU A 257 -10.66 7.95 -5.10
N TRP A 258 -11.37 8.59 -6.04
CA TRP A 258 -12.76 9.03 -5.82
C TRP A 258 -13.76 8.50 -6.84
N ASP A 259 -14.94 8.11 -6.33
CA ASP A 259 -16.11 7.72 -7.13
C ASP A 259 -16.86 8.94 -7.71
N ASN A 260 -18.07 8.72 -8.23
CA ASN A 260 -18.95 9.80 -8.71
C ASN A 260 -19.58 10.66 -7.59
N GLU A 261 -19.48 10.27 -6.33
CA GLU A 261 -19.97 11.02 -5.17
C GLU A 261 -18.84 11.71 -4.37
N ASN A 262 -17.59 11.58 -4.81
CA ASN A 262 -16.37 11.99 -4.10
C ASN A 262 -16.12 11.20 -2.80
N LYS A 263 -16.47 9.92 -2.78
CA LYS A 263 -16.10 8.99 -1.70
C LYS A 263 -14.87 8.18 -2.10
N ASP A 264 -14.17 7.68 -1.09
CA ASP A 264 -13.15 6.63 -1.20
C ASP A 264 -13.59 5.51 -2.17
N ALA A 265 -12.80 5.30 -3.21
CA ALA A 265 -13.06 4.35 -4.28
C ALA A 265 -11.95 3.31 -4.36
N LYS A 266 -12.23 2.12 -3.82
CA LYS A 266 -11.25 1.05 -3.66
C LYS A 266 -10.94 0.36 -4.99
N TYR A 267 -9.88 0.78 -5.66
CA TYR A 267 -9.46 0.25 -6.96
C TYR A 267 -8.09 -0.42 -6.91
N PRO A 268 -7.88 -1.59 -7.55
CA PRO A 268 -6.58 -2.23 -7.60
C PRO A 268 -5.62 -1.46 -8.50
N ILE A 269 -4.34 -1.41 -8.12
CA ILE A 269 -3.29 -0.70 -8.86
C ILE A 269 -2.05 -1.59 -9.01
N LEU A 270 -1.58 -1.81 -10.25
CA LEU A 270 -0.32 -2.53 -10.54
C LEU A 270 -0.22 -3.92 -9.87
N GLY A 271 -1.35 -4.63 -9.79
CA GLY A 271 -1.44 -5.95 -9.14
C GLY A 271 -1.56 -5.91 -7.61
N MET A 272 -1.60 -4.72 -7.00
CA MET A 272 -1.90 -4.54 -5.58
C MET A 272 -3.43 -4.51 -5.36
N PRO A 273 -3.97 -5.14 -4.29
CA PRO A 273 -5.39 -5.18 -3.98
C PRO A 273 -6.04 -3.80 -3.81
N GLY A 274 -7.35 -3.76 -4.11
CA GLY A 274 -8.12 -2.55 -4.28
C GLY A 274 -8.28 -1.69 -3.03
N ASP A 275 -7.99 -0.41 -3.20
CA ASP A 275 -7.94 0.57 -2.13
C ASP A 275 -8.00 1.98 -2.73
N GLY A 276 -8.40 2.98 -1.95
CA GLY A 276 -8.40 4.38 -2.40
C GLY A 276 -7.22 5.17 -1.86
N ASP A 277 -6.65 4.78 -0.71
CA ASP A 277 -5.53 5.48 -0.08
C ASP A 277 -4.17 4.93 -0.53
N TRP A 278 -3.49 5.70 -1.37
CA TRP A 278 -2.16 5.38 -1.88
C TRP A 278 -1.14 6.44 -1.50
N CYS A 279 0.14 6.09 -1.58
CA CYS A 279 1.19 7.08 -1.41
C CYS A 279 2.34 6.93 -2.40
N LEU A 280 2.86 8.10 -2.77
CA LEU A 280 3.82 8.29 -3.83
C LEU A 280 5.10 8.82 -3.16
N LEU A 281 5.98 7.92 -2.75
CA LEU A 281 7.22 8.27 -2.04
C LEU A 281 8.29 8.71 -3.04
N SER A 282 8.94 9.83 -2.74
CA SER A 282 10.00 10.41 -3.55
C SER A 282 11.38 9.97 -3.04
N PRO A 283 12.06 8.99 -3.66
CA PRO A 283 13.48 8.78 -3.42
C PRO A 283 14.23 10.00 -3.95
N PHE A 284 14.55 10.94 -3.07
CA PHE A 284 15.23 12.20 -3.38
C PHE A 284 16.63 12.25 -2.74
N PRO A 285 16.81 12.09 -1.42
CA PRO A 285 18.12 11.74 -0.85
C PRO A 285 18.60 10.36 -1.33
N ASP A 286 17.69 9.40 -1.47
CA ASP A 286 17.99 8.06 -1.99
C ASP A 286 18.30 8.09 -3.50
N LYS A 287 19.58 8.34 -3.80
CA LYS A 287 20.13 8.28 -5.16
C LYS A 287 20.23 6.85 -5.73
N SER A 288 19.95 5.80 -4.96
CA SER A 288 19.82 4.44 -5.52
C SER A 288 18.43 4.22 -6.15
N LEU A 289 17.43 5.00 -5.70
CA LEU A 289 16.00 4.87 -6.02
C LEU A 289 15.30 3.63 -5.42
N ILE A 290 16.00 2.76 -4.69
CA ILE A 290 15.49 1.43 -4.29
C ILE A 290 15.51 1.13 -2.79
N ARG A 291 15.94 2.02 -1.89
CA ARG A 291 16.19 1.64 -0.47
C ARG A 291 14.93 1.26 0.32
N ASN A 292 13.81 1.95 0.10
CA ASN A 292 12.50 1.52 0.65
C ASN A 292 12.09 0.13 0.10
N ALA A 293 12.15 -0.05 -1.22
CA ALA A 293 11.82 -1.31 -1.88
C ALA A 293 12.70 -2.48 -1.41
N LEU A 294 14.01 -2.23 -1.21
CA LEU A 294 14.99 -3.16 -0.66
C LEU A 294 14.58 -3.63 0.74
N ALA A 295 14.26 -2.69 1.64
CA ALA A 295 13.83 -3.02 3.00
C ALA A 295 12.52 -3.80 3.01
N TYR A 296 11.54 -3.41 2.20
CA TYR A 296 10.25 -4.10 2.13
C TYR A 296 10.41 -5.54 1.61
N GLU A 297 11.26 -5.77 0.60
CA GLU A 297 11.56 -7.12 0.11
C GLU A 297 12.35 -7.95 1.13
N MET A 298 13.36 -7.36 1.78
CA MET A 298 14.19 -8.04 2.77
C MET A 298 13.36 -8.42 4.00
N GLY A 299 12.59 -7.48 4.56
CA GLY A 299 11.65 -7.70 5.65
C GLY A 299 10.64 -8.82 5.38
N LYS A 300 9.96 -8.78 4.22
CA LYS A 300 9.03 -9.85 3.81
C LYS A 300 9.73 -11.21 3.76
N SER A 301 10.96 -11.27 3.23
CA SER A 301 11.73 -12.52 3.13
C SER A 301 12.12 -13.13 4.48
N ILE A 302 12.13 -12.34 5.56
CA ILE A 302 12.45 -12.79 6.92
C ILE A 302 11.21 -12.90 7.84
N GLY A 303 10.01 -12.57 7.33
CA GLY A 303 8.73 -12.74 8.04
C GLY A 303 8.15 -11.47 8.68
N LEU A 304 8.60 -10.28 8.26
CA LEU A 304 7.99 -8.99 8.65
C LEU A 304 6.88 -8.58 7.67
N GLN A 305 5.92 -7.83 8.20
CA GLN A 305 4.93 -7.13 7.38
C GLN A 305 5.58 -5.89 6.75
N ALA A 306 5.30 -5.63 5.46
CA ALA A 306 5.71 -4.43 4.75
C ALA A 306 4.71 -4.17 3.61
N PRO A 307 4.44 -2.91 3.24
CA PRO A 307 3.50 -2.59 2.17
C PRO A 307 4.00 -3.13 0.82
N ARG A 308 3.07 -3.46 -0.08
CA ARG A 308 3.39 -3.67 -1.50
C ARG A 308 3.62 -2.33 -2.18
N TYR A 309 4.38 -2.39 -3.26
CA TYR A 309 4.79 -1.22 -4.02
C TYR A 309 5.00 -1.55 -5.49
N ALA A 310 5.08 -0.50 -6.31
CA ALA A 310 5.62 -0.53 -7.65
C ALA A 310 6.46 0.74 -7.91
N PHE A 311 7.49 0.61 -8.75
CA PHE A 311 8.21 1.78 -9.27
C PHE A 311 7.40 2.39 -10.41
N VAL A 312 7.19 3.70 -10.37
CA VAL A 312 6.45 4.45 -11.39
C VAL A 312 7.23 5.69 -11.84
N GLU A 313 7.08 6.09 -13.10
CA GLU A 313 7.50 7.41 -13.57
C GLU A 313 6.33 8.38 -13.51
N VAL A 314 6.56 9.57 -12.96
CA VAL A 314 5.48 10.51 -12.63
C VAL A 314 5.51 11.74 -13.53
N TYR A 315 4.35 12.11 -14.07
CA TYR A 315 4.07 13.44 -14.62
C TYR A 315 3.11 14.16 -13.67
N LEU A 316 3.50 15.34 -13.22
CA LEU A 316 2.70 16.17 -12.33
C LEU A 316 2.43 17.52 -13.02
N ASN A 317 1.27 17.62 -13.66
CA ASN A 317 0.80 18.85 -14.28
C ASN A 317 0.03 19.70 -13.25
N LEU A 318 0.54 20.89 -12.97
CA LEU A 318 0.01 21.79 -11.94
C LEU A 318 -0.66 23.03 -12.54
N ASP A 319 -0.49 23.28 -13.83
CA ASP A 319 -1.07 24.42 -14.54
C ASP A 319 -2.26 23.98 -15.42
N ASN A 320 -2.73 24.88 -16.29
CA ASN A 320 -3.89 24.66 -17.16
C ASN A 320 -3.47 24.55 -18.65
N GLN A 321 -2.31 23.96 -18.91
CA GLN A 321 -1.80 23.59 -20.23
C GLN A 321 -1.81 22.05 -20.39
N PRO A 322 -1.66 21.53 -21.63
CA PRO A 322 -1.48 20.10 -21.85
C PRO A 322 -0.16 19.58 -21.24
N VAL A 323 -0.22 18.41 -20.59
CA VAL A 323 0.92 17.68 -20.04
C VAL A 323 2.10 17.66 -21.02
N SER A 324 3.28 18.01 -20.53
CA SER A 324 4.47 18.34 -21.29
C SER A 324 5.73 17.70 -20.69
N ALA A 325 6.88 17.92 -21.33
CA ALA A 325 8.15 17.39 -20.84
C ALA A 325 8.62 18.04 -19.51
N SER A 326 8.18 19.27 -19.18
CA SER A 326 8.55 19.92 -17.91
C SER A 326 7.86 19.30 -16.69
N ASP A 327 6.70 18.67 -16.90
CA ASP A 327 5.86 18.11 -15.83
C ASP A 327 6.39 16.78 -15.29
N TYR A 328 7.33 16.15 -16.00
CA TYR A 328 8.02 14.94 -15.57
C TYR A 328 8.77 15.15 -14.24
N GLN A 329 8.56 14.26 -13.27
CA GLN A 329 9.13 14.33 -11.91
C GLN A 329 10.08 13.17 -11.58
N GLY A 330 10.41 12.30 -12.53
CA GLY A 330 11.31 11.16 -12.28
C GLY A 330 10.61 9.93 -11.70
N VAL A 331 11.41 9.05 -11.10
CA VAL A 331 10.97 7.77 -10.51
C VAL A 331 10.44 7.97 -9.09
N TYR A 332 9.27 7.45 -8.80
CA TYR A 332 8.68 7.37 -7.47
C TYR A 332 8.38 5.92 -7.09
N LEU A 333 8.23 5.69 -5.79
CA LEU A 333 7.68 4.45 -5.26
C LEU A 333 6.19 4.67 -4.99
N LEU A 334 5.31 4.12 -5.82
CA LEU A 334 3.89 4.03 -5.51
C LEU A 334 3.71 2.85 -4.56
N THR A 335 3.19 3.10 -3.36
CA THR A 335 3.10 2.10 -2.28
C THR A 335 1.78 2.24 -1.54
N GLU A 336 1.33 1.14 -0.97
CA GLU A 336 0.16 1.09 -0.10
C GLU A 336 0.34 1.98 1.14
N GLN A 337 -0.76 2.54 1.64
CA GLN A 337 -0.81 3.06 2.99
C GLN A 337 -0.66 1.91 4.01
N ILE A 338 0.08 2.14 5.10
CA ILE A 338 -0.03 1.24 6.25
C ILE A 338 -1.32 1.61 6.97
N GLU A 339 -2.25 0.67 6.94
CA GLU A 339 -3.51 0.67 7.65
C GLU A 339 -3.87 -0.77 8.02
N ILE A 340 -4.76 -0.93 8.99
CA ILE A 340 -5.44 -2.18 9.26
C ILE A 340 -6.44 -2.41 8.14
N ASP A 341 -6.31 -3.49 7.39
CA ASP A 341 -7.35 -4.00 6.49
C ASP A 341 -7.05 -5.47 6.16
N LYS A 342 -8.06 -6.23 5.75
CA LYS A 342 -7.92 -7.64 5.33
C LYS A 342 -6.86 -7.82 4.22
N ASP A 343 -6.69 -6.82 3.36
CA ASP A 343 -5.71 -6.82 2.27
C ASP A 343 -4.49 -5.93 2.59
N ARG A 344 -4.30 -5.50 3.84
CA ARG A 344 -3.17 -4.67 4.30
C ARG A 344 -2.54 -5.32 5.55
N LEU A 345 -2.57 -4.66 6.70
CA LEU A 345 -2.29 -5.31 7.97
C LEU A 345 -3.55 -6.04 8.46
N ASP A 346 -3.68 -7.33 8.10
CA ASP A 346 -4.83 -8.16 8.51
C ASP A 346 -4.79 -8.47 10.02
N ILE A 347 -5.36 -7.57 10.80
CA ILE A 347 -5.66 -7.72 12.22
C ILE A 347 -7.09 -7.26 12.49
N LYS A 348 -7.71 -7.75 13.57
CA LYS A 348 -9.12 -7.45 13.84
C LYS A 348 -9.29 -5.99 14.25
N LYS A 349 -9.85 -5.14 13.38
CA LYS A 349 -10.20 -3.74 13.70
C LYS A 349 -10.98 -3.64 15.02
N LEU A 350 -10.59 -2.68 15.84
CA LEU A 350 -11.26 -2.32 17.08
C LEU A 350 -12.53 -1.51 16.77
N LYS A 351 -13.65 -1.85 17.42
CA LYS A 351 -14.94 -1.15 17.23
C LYS A 351 -15.29 -0.31 18.45
N ALA A 352 -16.17 0.68 18.28
CA ALA A 352 -16.67 1.51 19.38
C ALA A 352 -17.38 0.70 20.52
N ASP A 353 -17.90 -0.50 20.23
CA ASP A 353 -18.48 -1.42 21.25
C ASP A 353 -17.48 -2.41 21.86
N ASP A 354 -16.23 -2.44 21.38
CA ASP A 354 -15.16 -3.30 21.88
C ASP A 354 -14.51 -2.67 23.14
N LEU A 355 -15.30 -2.58 24.22
CA LEU A 355 -14.95 -1.86 25.46
C LEU A 355 -14.49 -2.76 26.63
N ALA A 356 -14.46 -4.08 26.44
CA ALA A 356 -14.06 -5.05 27.45
C ALA A 356 -13.40 -6.29 26.83
N GLU A 357 -12.68 -7.05 27.66
CA GLU A 357 -12.05 -8.32 27.29
C GLU A 357 -13.10 -9.36 26.83
N PRO A 358 -12.81 -10.20 25.82
CA PRO A 358 -11.59 -10.25 25.02
C PRO A 358 -11.56 -9.22 23.87
N LYS A 359 -12.66 -8.52 23.59
CA LYS A 359 -12.79 -7.69 22.38
C LYS A 359 -11.85 -6.49 22.37
N ILE A 360 -11.68 -5.82 23.49
CA ILE A 360 -10.76 -4.68 23.64
C ILE A 360 -9.29 -5.07 23.44
N SER A 361 -8.95 -6.36 23.39
CA SER A 361 -7.56 -6.80 23.46
C SER A 361 -6.72 -6.55 22.20
N GLY A 362 -7.31 -6.02 21.12
CA GLY A 362 -6.57 -5.74 19.89
C GLY A 362 -7.39 -5.08 18.79
N GLY A 363 -6.67 -4.75 17.72
CA GLY A 363 -7.07 -3.78 16.70
C GLY A 363 -6.37 -2.43 16.88
N TYR A 364 -5.13 -2.44 17.40
CA TYR A 364 -4.30 -1.24 17.57
C TYR A 364 -3.09 -1.31 16.65
N LEU A 365 -2.91 -0.27 15.84
CA LEU A 365 -1.67 0.05 15.13
C LEU A 365 -1.07 1.30 15.77
N MET A 366 0.21 1.26 16.11
CA MET A 366 0.93 2.34 16.78
C MET A 366 2.29 2.55 16.15
N GLN A 367 2.88 3.72 16.35
CA GLN A 367 4.27 3.99 16.00
C GLN A 367 5.00 4.79 17.08
N PHE A 368 6.26 4.45 17.34
CA PHE A 368 7.18 5.40 17.97
C PHE A 368 7.67 6.39 16.92
N ASN A 369 7.38 7.67 17.13
CA ASN A 369 7.63 8.74 16.17
C ASN A 369 8.11 10.02 16.89
N MET A 370 9.42 10.16 17.10
CA MET A 370 10.02 11.27 17.87
C MET A 370 9.49 12.65 17.43
N MET A 371 9.15 13.53 18.37
CA MET A 371 8.40 14.77 18.08
C MET A 371 7.03 14.50 17.49
N ALA A 372 6.33 13.50 18.04
CA ALA A 372 4.97 13.13 17.68
C ALA A 372 4.03 14.34 17.69
N THR A 373 3.26 14.50 16.62
CA THR A 373 2.21 15.53 16.48
C THR A 373 0.87 14.95 16.08
N ASP A 374 0.84 13.67 15.69
CA ASP A 374 -0.23 13.10 14.89
C ASP A 374 -0.94 12.01 15.73
N GLY A 375 -2.23 12.22 16.01
CA GLY A 375 -3.08 11.26 16.73
C GLY A 375 -2.91 11.21 18.26
N PRO A 376 -3.67 10.33 18.94
CA PRO A 376 -3.61 10.15 20.39
C PRO A 376 -2.29 9.49 20.85
N LEU A 377 -1.67 10.03 21.91
CA LEU A 377 -0.48 9.41 22.51
C LEU A 377 -0.84 8.35 23.56
N VAL A 378 -0.20 7.18 23.45
CA VAL A 378 -0.18 6.13 24.48
C VAL A 378 0.80 6.53 25.58
N LYS A 379 0.29 6.82 26.78
CA LYS A 379 1.08 7.41 27.89
C LYS A 379 1.41 6.38 28.97
N GLY A 380 2.61 6.53 29.53
CA GLY A 380 3.08 5.74 30.68
C GLY A 380 4.49 6.15 31.09
N THR A 381 5.24 5.22 31.67
CA THR A 381 6.60 5.44 32.20
C THR A 381 7.60 4.56 31.47
N GLY A 382 8.63 5.17 30.88
CA GLY A 382 9.75 4.47 30.23
C GLY A 382 9.82 4.62 28.71
N TRP A 383 8.89 5.36 28.10
CA TRP A 383 8.89 5.73 26.68
C TRP A 383 8.30 7.14 26.48
N SER A 384 8.46 7.69 25.29
CA SER A 384 7.78 8.90 24.78
C SER A 384 7.27 8.67 23.36
N ASP A 385 6.45 9.60 22.85
CA ASP A 385 6.10 9.73 21.44
C ASP A 385 5.58 8.44 20.77
N LEU A 386 4.77 7.66 21.49
CA LEU A 386 4.04 6.50 20.98
C LEU A 386 2.64 6.95 20.51
N GLU A 387 2.50 7.17 19.22
CA GLU A 387 1.26 7.57 18.55
C GLU A 387 0.38 6.34 18.27
N ILE A 388 -0.94 6.50 18.44
CA ILE A 388 -1.94 5.62 17.84
C ILE A 388 -2.11 6.04 16.38
N VAL A 389 -1.92 5.10 15.46
CA VAL A 389 -2.16 5.27 14.02
C VAL A 389 -3.53 4.73 13.64
N GLU A 390 -3.98 3.63 14.28
CA GLU A 390 -5.37 3.19 14.22
C GLU A 390 -5.81 2.56 15.56
N PRO A 391 -7.09 2.74 15.96
CA PRO A 391 -8.13 3.51 15.27
C PRO A 391 -8.05 5.02 15.52
N ASP A 392 -8.50 5.83 14.57
CA ASP A 392 -8.56 7.31 14.68
C ASP A 392 -9.59 7.79 15.70
N ASP A 393 -10.69 7.05 15.88
CA ASP A 393 -11.80 7.37 16.79
C ASP A 393 -11.65 6.74 18.19
N LEU A 394 -10.40 6.49 18.61
CA LEU A 394 -10.05 5.76 19.83
C LEU A 394 -10.73 6.30 21.10
N LEU A 395 -11.51 5.44 21.78
CA LEU A 395 -12.23 5.81 23.00
C LEU A 395 -11.32 5.77 24.25
N PRO A 396 -11.60 6.59 25.29
CA PRO A 396 -10.76 6.67 26.50
C PRO A 396 -10.52 5.34 27.23
N GLN A 397 -11.51 4.42 27.21
CA GLN A 397 -11.38 3.09 27.79
C GLN A 397 -10.38 2.22 27.00
N GLN A 398 -10.40 2.32 25.68
CA GLN A 398 -9.50 1.62 24.76
C GLN A 398 -8.07 2.16 24.88
N LEU A 399 -7.91 3.49 24.91
CA LEU A 399 -6.62 4.14 25.18
C LEU A 399 -6.04 3.73 26.55
N THR A 400 -6.89 3.65 27.57
CA THR A 400 -6.49 3.17 28.92
C THR A 400 -6.05 1.71 28.89
N TRP A 401 -6.76 0.84 28.16
CA TRP A 401 -6.39 -0.57 28.03
C TRP A 401 -5.03 -0.75 27.35
N ILE A 402 -4.82 -0.13 26.19
CA ILE A 402 -3.56 -0.27 25.44
C ILE A 402 -2.38 0.36 26.20
N SER A 403 -2.58 1.51 26.87
CA SER A 403 -1.55 2.11 27.73
C SER A 403 -1.12 1.17 28.86
N ASN A 404 -2.07 0.49 29.50
CA ASN A 404 -1.76 -0.53 30.52
C ASN A 404 -1.07 -1.77 29.94
N TYR A 405 -1.39 -2.17 28.70
CA TYR A 405 -0.70 -3.27 28.02
C TYR A 405 0.76 -2.90 27.70
N ILE A 406 1.00 -1.72 27.15
CA ILE A 406 2.35 -1.21 26.83
C ILE A 406 3.18 -1.04 28.12
N GLN A 407 2.59 -0.59 29.23
CA GLN A 407 3.29 -0.55 30.51
C GLN A 407 3.69 -1.95 31.01
N LYS A 408 2.88 -3.01 30.75
CA LYS A 408 3.29 -4.39 31.06
C LYS A 408 4.47 -4.84 30.19
N VAL A 409 4.48 -4.50 28.90
CA VAL A 409 5.61 -4.76 27.99
C VAL A 409 6.89 -4.10 28.51
N GLN A 410 6.85 -2.79 28.81
CA GLN A 410 7.96 -2.05 29.42
C GLN A 410 8.48 -2.76 30.68
N ASN A 411 7.58 -3.03 31.63
CA ASN A 411 7.95 -3.60 32.93
C ASN A 411 8.54 -5.01 32.79
N ALA A 412 8.06 -5.80 31.83
CA ALA A 412 8.53 -7.16 31.57
C ALA A 412 9.93 -7.18 30.94
N ILE A 413 10.18 -6.30 29.96
CA ILE A 413 11.51 -6.10 29.33
C ILE A 413 12.54 -5.59 30.36
N HIS A 414 12.11 -4.74 31.30
CA HIS A 414 12.96 -4.17 32.36
C HIS A 414 13.00 -4.99 33.66
N SER A 415 12.37 -6.17 33.70
CA SER A 415 12.31 -6.99 34.91
C SER A 415 13.66 -7.67 35.24
N THR A 416 13.79 -8.21 36.44
CA THR A 416 14.97 -8.99 36.86
C THR A 416 15.04 -10.38 36.23
N THR A 417 13.97 -10.84 35.58
CA THR A 417 13.86 -12.14 34.91
C THR A 417 13.21 -11.96 33.52
N PRO A 418 13.81 -11.12 32.65
CA PRO A 418 13.13 -10.60 31.47
C PRO A 418 12.74 -11.68 30.47
N SER A 419 13.50 -12.78 30.40
CA SER A 419 13.23 -13.92 29.51
C SER A 419 12.33 -15.02 30.12
N ASP A 420 11.73 -14.83 31.30
CA ASP A 420 10.74 -15.77 31.86
C ASP A 420 9.49 -15.86 30.97
N PRO A 421 8.98 -17.07 30.64
CA PRO A 421 7.87 -17.23 29.69
C PRO A 421 6.50 -16.75 30.21
N THR A 422 6.35 -16.52 31.52
CA THR A 422 5.08 -16.18 32.18
C THR A 422 5.07 -14.73 32.67
N THR A 423 6.19 -14.23 33.21
CA THR A 423 6.29 -12.88 33.80
C THR A 423 7.13 -11.92 32.95
N GLY A 424 8.04 -12.45 32.14
CA GLY A 424 8.95 -11.69 31.28
C GLY A 424 8.35 -11.26 29.94
N TYR A 425 9.17 -10.65 29.08
CA TYR A 425 8.76 -10.17 27.76
C TYR A 425 8.10 -11.25 26.87
N PRO A 426 8.47 -12.55 26.91
CA PRO A 426 7.82 -13.56 26.09
C PRO A 426 6.33 -13.77 26.38
N ALA A 427 5.81 -13.30 27.52
CA ALA A 427 4.37 -13.33 27.80
C ALA A 427 3.59 -12.27 26.99
N TYR A 428 4.23 -11.14 26.64
CA TYR A 428 3.57 -9.94 26.08
C TYR A 428 3.97 -9.60 24.65
N ILE A 429 5.19 -9.96 24.21
CA ILE A 429 5.66 -9.70 22.85
C ILE A 429 5.84 -10.99 22.04
N ASP A 430 5.59 -10.87 20.74
CA ASP A 430 6.01 -11.85 19.74
C ASP A 430 7.51 -11.68 19.50
N VAL A 431 8.30 -12.47 20.24
CA VAL A 431 9.76 -12.36 20.30
C VAL A 431 10.41 -12.43 18.92
N ASP A 432 9.86 -13.25 18.03
CA ASP A 432 10.45 -13.50 16.72
C ASP A 432 10.21 -12.32 15.77
N SER A 433 9.06 -11.64 15.86
CA SER A 433 8.84 -10.36 15.16
C SER A 433 9.83 -9.27 15.60
N PHE A 434 10.10 -9.15 16.90
CA PHE A 434 11.08 -8.19 17.43
C PHE A 434 12.51 -8.53 16.99
N ILE A 435 12.87 -9.82 16.97
CA ILE A 435 14.16 -10.30 16.44
C ILE A 435 14.32 -9.92 14.97
N ASN A 436 13.34 -10.26 14.12
CA ASN A 436 13.41 -9.95 12.69
C ASN A 436 13.46 -8.42 12.46
N TYR A 437 12.71 -7.64 13.24
CA TYR A 437 12.69 -6.18 13.14
C TYR A 437 14.04 -5.54 13.53
N ILE A 438 14.71 -6.06 14.55
CA ILE A 438 16.09 -5.67 14.89
C ILE A 438 17.05 -6.04 13.75
N ILE A 439 16.94 -7.25 13.19
CA ILE A 439 17.80 -7.67 12.06
C ILE A 439 17.67 -6.71 10.87
N GLU A 440 16.44 -6.32 10.51
CA GLU A 440 16.19 -5.36 9.43
C GLU A 440 16.79 -3.98 9.72
N ASN A 441 16.52 -3.41 10.90
CA ASN A 441 17.04 -2.10 11.30
C ASN A 441 18.57 -2.09 11.40
N GLU A 442 19.17 -3.15 11.92
CA GLU A 442 20.63 -3.26 12.00
C GLU A 442 21.26 -3.50 10.63
N MET A 443 20.59 -4.16 9.68
CA MET A 443 21.05 -4.25 8.29
C MET A 443 20.97 -2.89 7.56
N ALA A 444 19.90 -2.12 7.78
CA ALA A 444 19.76 -0.77 7.26
C ALA A 444 20.74 0.22 7.89
N ARG A 445 21.05 0.05 9.19
CA ARG A 445 21.85 0.96 10.03
C ARG A 445 21.41 2.42 9.89
N GLN A 446 20.10 2.68 9.82
CA GLN A 446 19.49 4.00 9.65
C GLN A 446 19.55 4.83 10.95
N GLY A 447 19.79 6.14 10.84
CA GLY A 447 19.93 7.03 12.00
C GLY A 447 18.63 7.30 12.77
N ASP A 448 17.48 6.99 12.18
CA ASP A 448 16.15 7.12 12.79
C ASP A 448 15.60 5.80 13.36
N SER A 449 16.32 4.69 13.20
CA SER A 449 15.93 3.36 13.68
C SER A 449 15.50 3.40 15.15
N TYR A 450 14.39 2.74 15.44
CA TYR A 450 13.79 2.66 16.79
C TYR A 450 13.29 3.99 17.38
N MET A 451 13.41 5.11 16.66
CA MET A 451 13.04 6.46 17.13
C MET A 451 11.96 7.14 16.28
N ARG A 452 11.95 6.91 14.97
CA ARG A 452 10.89 7.34 14.05
C ARG A 452 10.34 6.17 13.26
N SER A 453 9.13 6.32 12.71
CA SER A 453 8.48 5.35 11.82
C SER A 453 8.55 3.90 12.36
N THR A 454 8.61 3.75 13.68
CA THR A 454 8.88 2.46 14.32
C THR A 454 7.55 1.87 14.76
N TYR A 455 6.91 1.18 13.82
CA TYR A 455 5.60 0.61 14.00
C TYR A 455 5.62 -0.61 14.91
N ILE A 456 4.54 -0.73 15.70
CA ILE A 456 4.17 -1.91 16.47
C ILE A 456 2.65 -2.10 16.38
N TYR A 457 2.18 -3.34 16.43
CA TYR A 457 0.75 -3.62 16.38
C TYR A 457 0.30 -4.72 17.34
N LYS A 458 -0.96 -4.62 17.76
CA LYS A 458 -1.59 -5.53 18.72
C LYS A 458 -2.88 -6.09 18.15
N ASP A 459 -2.81 -7.32 17.64
CA ASP A 459 -4.00 -8.10 17.27
C ASP A 459 -4.69 -8.72 18.50
N ARG A 460 -5.98 -8.98 18.36
CA ARG A 460 -6.87 -9.48 19.40
C ARG A 460 -6.46 -10.88 19.83
N ASP A 461 -6.27 -11.06 21.13
CA ASP A 461 -5.81 -12.29 21.77
C ASP A 461 -4.40 -12.76 21.32
N LYS A 462 -3.65 -11.90 20.61
CA LYS A 462 -2.23 -12.12 20.23
C LYS A 462 -1.28 -11.32 21.10
N LYS A 463 0.02 -11.56 20.96
CA LYS A 463 1.07 -10.72 21.57
C LYS A 463 1.33 -9.48 20.72
N LEU A 464 1.96 -8.47 21.30
CA LEU A 464 2.43 -7.28 20.56
C LEU A 464 3.50 -7.70 19.54
N LYS A 465 3.40 -7.20 18.30
CA LYS A 465 4.34 -7.46 17.21
C LYS A 465 5.06 -6.18 16.78
N ALA A 466 6.29 -6.32 16.30
CA ALA A 466 7.04 -5.24 15.66
C ALA A 466 6.79 -5.18 14.15
N GLY A 467 6.91 -3.99 13.56
CA GLY A 467 6.49 -3.67 12.20
C GLY A 467 5.04 -3.16 12.13
N PRO A 468 4.46 -2.97 10.93
CA PRO A 468 5.06 -3.16 9.60
C PRO A 468 6.28 -2.26 9.31
N LEU A 469 7.05 -2.58 8.28
CA LEU A 469 8.18 -1.75 7.85
C LEU A 469 7.72 -0.48 7.13
N TRP A 470 8.37 0.64 7.44
CA TRP A 470 8.14 1.94 6.83
C TRP A 470 9.40 2.82 6.88
N ASP A 471 9.60 3.67 5.86
CA ASP A 471 10.57 4.79 5.84
C ASP A 471 12.07 4.42 5.96
N TYR A 472 12.57 3.63 5.00
CA TYR A 472 13.95 3.12 4.94
C TYR A 472 14.85 3.81 3.90
N ASP A 473 14.43 4.92 3.28
CA ASP A 473 15.18 5.59 2.20
C ASP A 473 16.52 6.21 2.67
N LEU A 474 16.60 6.61 3.95
CA LEU A 474 17.81 7.13 4.58
C LEU A 474 18.77 6.02 5.07
N GLY A 475 18.36 4.76 5.05
CA GLY A 475 19.21 3.61 5.44
C GLY A 475 20.29 3.26 4.41
N TYR A 476 20.99 2.15 4.63
CA TYR A 476 21.85 1.49 3.67
C TYR A 476 22.90 2.40 3.01
N ASP A 477 23.64 3.17 3.81
CA ASP A 477 24.65 4.13 3.34
C ASP A 477 24.10 5.24 2.40
N CYS A 478 22.81 5.59 2.52
CA CYS A 478 22.22 6.73 1.79
C CYS A 478 22.79 8.05 2.30
N VAL A 479 22.67 8.25 3.61
CA VAL A 479 23.09 9.45 4.32
C VAL A 479 24.09 9.11 5.40
N LYS A 480 24.90 10.10 5.77
CA LYS A 480 25.71 10.02 6.98
C LYS A 480 24.79 9.93 8.20
N MET A 481 25.10 9.02 9.12
CA MET A 481 24.40 8.91 10.40
C MET A 481 24.41 10.26 11.12
N MET A 482 23.31 10.63 11.77
CA MET A 482 23.10 11.99 12.29
C MET A 482 24.24 12.40 13.23
N GLY A 483 24.89 13.54 12.92
CA GLY A 483 26.03 14.07 13.67
C GLY A 483 27.40 13.43 13.36
N MET A 484 27.48 12.39 12.51
CA MET A 484 28.73 11.72 12.16
C MET A 484 29.40 12.29 10.89
N PRO A 485 30.74 12.35 10.83
CA PRO A 485 31.46 12.89 9.67
C PRO A 485 31.38 11.96 8.43
N THR A 486 31.14 10.68 8.65
CA THR A 486 31.10 9.60 7.65
C THR A 486 30.03 8.58 8.02
N SER A 487 29.60 7.78 7.04
CA SER A 487 28.86 6.55 7.29
C SER A 487 29.81 5.44 7.76
N TYR A 488 29.31 4.52 8.58
CA TYR A 488 30.09 3.40 9.14
C TYR A 488 29.36 2.08 8.91
N VAL A 489 30.13 1.01 8.71
CA VAL A 489 29.64 -0.37 8.59
C VAL A 489 29.47 -1.03 9.97
N GLU A 490 30.22 -0.59 10.97
CA GLU A 490 30.38 -1.24 12.27
C GLU A 490 29.44 -0.64 13.34
N GLY A 491 29.24 -1.37 14.44
CA GLY A 491 28.44 -0.93 15.60
C GLY A 491 26.92 -1.08 15.41
N TRP A 492 26.12 -0.62 16.37
CA TRP A 492 24.70 -1.04 16.52
C TRP A 492 23.75 0.15 16.69
N GLN A 493 22.70 0.24 15.88
CA GLN A 493 21.70 1.31 16.00
C GLN A 493 20.80 1.15 17.23
N PHE A 494 20.63 -0.06 17.76
CA PHE A 494 19.90 -0.25 19.01
C PHE A 494 20.66 0.32 20.22
N GLN A 495 21.93 0.75 20.08
CA GLN A 495 22.65 1.46 21.14
C GLN A 495 22.36 2.97 21.07
N PRO A 496 22.23 3.68 22.21
CA PRO A 496 22.01 5.12 22.22
C PRO A 496 23.09 5.88 21.43
N MET A 497 22.67 6.69 20.45
CA MET A 497 23.59 7.30 19.49
C MET A 497 24.58 8.30 20.11
N PHE A 498 24.17 8.98 21.19
CA PHE A 498 25.04 9.81 22.02
C PHE A 498 24.66 9.69 23.51
N PRO A 499 25.61 9.87 24.44
CA PRO A 499 25.31 9.96 25.87
C PRO A 499 24.24 11.03 26.17
N GLY A 500 23.15 10.64 26.82
CA GLY A 500 22.05 11.54 27.19
C GLY A 500 21.05 11.86 26.07
N MET A 501 21.21 11.28 24.87
CA MET A 501 20.17 11.34 23.84
C MET A 501 18.97 10.48 24.27
N SER A 502 17.80 11.09 24.43
CA SER A 502 16.55 10.35 24.65
C SER A 502 16.16 9.63 23.36
N THR A 503 16.13 8.31 23.39
CA THR A 503 15.32 7.53 22.45
C THR A 503 13.84 7.69 22.84
N THR A 504 12.92 7.42 21.91
CA THR A 504 11.49 7.31 22.22
C THR A 504 11.21 6.07 23.06
N VAL A 505 12.02 5.02 22.89
CA VAL A 505 11.94 3.77 23.65
C VAL A 505 13.31 3.08 23.72
N ASP A 506 13.62 2.41 24.83
CA ASP A 506 14.89 1.68 25.02
C ASP A 506 14.79 0.15 24.87
N TRP A 507 13.61 -0.35 24.48
CA TRP A 507 13.28 -1.79 24.45
C TRP A 507 14.28 -2.61 23.65
N TYR A 508 14.68 -2.15 22.47
CA TYR A 508 15.60 -2.88 21.59
C TYR A 508 16.99 -3.02 22.24
N TYR A 509 17.50 -1.97 22.87
CA TYR A 509 18.73 -2.05 23.67
C TYR A 509 18.60 -3.04 24.82
N LYS A 510 17.49 -2.98 25.56
CA LYS A 510 17.22 -3.82 26.73
C LYS A 510 17.06 -5.29 26.40
N LEU A 511 16.32 -5.61 25.34
CA LEU A 511 16.23 -6.97 24.80
C LEU A 511 17.62 -7.48 24.42
N MET A 512 18.43 -6.67 23.75
CA MET A 512 19.82 -7.03 23.40
C MET A 512 20.77 -7.12 24.62
N GLN A 513 20.36 -6.73 25.83
CA GLN A 513 21.10 -7.01 27.08
C GLN A 513 20.77 -8.38 27.68
N ASP A 514 19.64 -9.02 27.33
CA ASP A 514 19.25 -10.34 27.82
C ASP A 514 19.98 -11.47 27.05
N PRO A 515 20.72 -12.37 27.73
CA PRO A 515 21.44 -13.46 27.06
C PRO A 515 20.54 -14.44 26.30
N SER A 516 19.30 -14.63 26.75
CA SER A 516 18.35 -15.53 26.06
C SER A 516 17.88 -14.93 24.73
N PHE A 517 17.64 -13.62 24.68
CA PHE A 517 17.36 -12.88 23.45
C PHE A 517 18.57 -12.87 22.51
N GLN A 518 19.78 -12.57 23.01
CA GLN A 518 21.02 -12.65 22.23
C GLN A 518 21.21 -14.03 21.57
N ALA A 519 20.97 -15.11 22.30
CA ALA A 519 21.06 -16.46 21.77
C ALA A 519 20.07 -16.71 20.62
N LYS A 520 18.82 -16.22 20.75
CA LYS A 520 17.79 -16.34 19.71
C LYS A 520 18.10 -15.52 18.47
N ILE A 521 18.43 -14.24 18.59
CA ILE A 521 18.76 -13.39 17.43
C ILE A 521 20.02 -13.89 16.70
N ASN A 522 21.03 -14.36 17.43
CA ASN A 522 22.20 -14.98 16.82
C ASN A 522 21.83 -16.28 16.07
N ALA A 523 20.98 -17.15 16.64
CA ALA A 523 20.51 -18.34 15.94
C ALA A 523 19.71 -18.01 14.68
N ARG A 524 18.79 -17.03 14.75
CA ARG A 524 18.00 -16.54 13.62
C ARG A 524 18.90 -15.93 12.53
N TRP A 525 19.91 -15.13 12.90
CA TRP A 525 20.87 -14.59 11.95
C TRP A 525 21.64 -15.70 11.20
N GLN A 526 22.13 -16.72 11.92
CA GLN A 526 22.86 -17.84 11.33
C GLN A 526 21.99 -18.74 10.43
N GLU A 527 20.67 -18.75 10.63
CA GLU A 527 19.69 -19.34 9.71
C GLU A 527 19.54 -18.46 8.45
N LEU A 528 19.21 -17.18 8.62
CA LEU A 528 18.94 -16.24 7.53
C LEU A 528 20.15 -16.06 6.59
N ARG A 529 21.37 -16.09 7.13
CA ARG A 529 22.63 -16.02 6.34
C ARG A 529 22.91 -17.25 5.48
N LYS A 530 22.24 -18.39 5.73
CA LYS A 530 22.25 -19.57 4.85
C LYS A 530 21.13 -19.55 3.81
N GLY A 531 20.22 -18.58 3.89
CA GLY A 531 19.06 -18.44 3.01
C GLY A 531 18.91 -17.01 2.50
N PRO A 532 17.81 -16.31 2.84
CA PRO A 532 17.41 -15.05 2.19
C PRO A 532 18.39 -13.89 2.38
N LEU A 533 19.19 -13.89 3.45
CA LEU A 533 20.19 -12.85 3.72
C LEU A 533 21.63 -13.27 3.39
N SER A 534 21.82 -14.36 2.64
CA SER A 534 23.15 -14.75 2.12
C SER A 534 23.67 -13.71 1.11
N ASP A 535 25.00 -13.58 0.97
CA ASP A 535 25.63 -12.59 0.08
C ASP A 535 25.11 -12.66 -1.37
N ALA A 536 24.85 -13.87 -1.85
CA ALA A 536 24.27 -14.12 -3.17
C ALA A 536 22.83 -13.61 -3.28
N GLN A 537 22.00 -13.81 -2.26
CA GLN A 537 20.61 -13.34 -2.26
C GLN A 537 20.49 -11.83 -2.06
N LEU A 538 21.34 -11.22 -1.22
CA LEU A 538 21.45 -9.76 -1.08
C LEU A 538 21.85 -9.11 -2.42
N THR A 539 22.84 -9.68 -3.11
CA THR A 539 23.28 -9.22 -4.44
C THR A 539 22.16 -9.40 -5.49
N ALA A 540 21.51 -10.56 -5.51
CA ALA A 540 20.40 -10.84 -6.44
C ALA A 540 19.18 -9.95 -6.20
N LEU A 541 18.91 -9.56 -4.94
CA LEU A 541 17.85 -8.61 -4.58
C LEU A 541 18.15 -7.22 -5.12
N VAL A 542 19.36 -6.68 -4.90
CA VAL A 542 19.79 -5.40 -5.48
C VAL A 542 19.69 -5.42 -7.01
N GLN A 543 20.14 -6.50 -7.66
CA GLN A 543 20.03 -6.67 -9.11
C GLN A 543 18.58 -6.71 -9.58
N ARG A 544 17.70 -7.45 -8.89
CA ARG A 544 16.26 -7.54 -9.22
C ARG A 544 15.57 -6.18 -9.19
N LEU A 545 15.87 -5.36 -8.19
CA LEU A 545 15.27 -4.04 -8.01
C LEU A 545 15.81 -2.98 -8.99
N THR A 546 17.09 -3.09 -9.38
CA THR A 546 17.74 -2.10 -10.27
C THR A 546 17.53 -2.39 -11.75
N THR A 547 17.43 -3.66 -12.16
CA THR A 547 17.24 -4.06 -13.56
C THR A 547 16.13 -3.30 -14.32
N PRO A 548 14.89 -3.14 -13.79
CA PRO A 548 13.84 -2.39 -14.49
C PRO A 548 14.08 -0.87 -14.51
N LEU A 549 14.97 -0.34 -13.66
CA LEU A 549 15.18 1.11 -13.52
C LEU A 549 16.22 1.69 -14.47
N ASN A 550 16.99 0.87 -15.21
CA ASN A 550 18.16 1.32 -16.01
C ASN A 550 17.93 2.55 -16.91
N ASN A 551 16.75 2.69 -17.51
CA ASN A 551 16.40 3.82 -18.37
C ASN A 551 15.68 4.93 -17.58
N ALA A 552 14.80 4.56 -16.66
CA ALA A 552 14.06 5.49 -15.81
C ALA A 552 14.98 6.26 -14.84
N ALA A 553 16.05 5.64 -14.33
CA ALA A 553 17.07 6.28 -13.51
C ALA A 553 17.81 7.38 -14.30
N LYS A 554 18.18 7.13 -15.56
CA LYS A 554 18.81 8.14 -16.43
C LYS A 554 17.89 9.35 -16.62
N ARG A 555 16.60 9.12 -16.91
CA ARG A 555 15.59 10.19 -17.00
C ARG A 555 15.40 10.92 -15.66
N ASN A 556 15.35 10.19 -14.55
CA ASN A 556 15.26 10.75 -13.19
C ASN A 556 16.45 11.70 -12.89
N PHE A 557 17.69 11.32 -13.18
CA PHE A 557 18.86 12.17 -12.90
C PHE A 557 19.12 13.25 -13.97
N GLN A 558 18.50 13.15 -15.16
CA GLN A 558 18.38 14.28 -16.09
C GLN A 558 17.45 15.36 -15.52
N LYS A 559 16.34 14.98 -14.86
CA LYS A 559 15.43 15.91 -14.17
C LYS A 559 16.03 16.44 -12.86
N TRP A 560 16.59 15.54 -12.05
CA TRP A 560 17.16 15.80 -10.73
C TRP A 560 18.66 15.55 -10.76
N ASN A 561 19.42 16.50 -11.33
CA ASN A 561 20.87 16.37 -11.48
C ASN A 561 21.61 16.56 -10.13
N ASN A 562 21.49 15.56 -9.25
CA ASN A 562 21.93 15.62 -7.85
C ASN A 562 22.94 14.52 -7.46
N LEU A 563 23.36 13.64 -8.38
CA LEU A 563 24.27 12.52 -8.10
C LEU A 563 25.57 12.99 -7.43
N ASN A 564 26.19 14.04 -7.97
CA ASN A 564 27.44 14.62 -7.48
C ASN A 564 27.27 15.63 -6.33
N THR A 565 26.04 15.94 -5.92
CA THR A 565 25.76 16.91 -4.85
C THR A 565 25.90 16.26 -3.48
N SER A 566 26.70 16.84 -2.58
CA SER A 566 26.97 16.28 -1.25
C SER A 566 25.82 16.41 -0.25
N THR A 567 24.83 17.25 -0.53
CA THR A 567 23.64 17.46 0.30
C THR A 567 22.38 17.43 -0.56
N VAL A 568 21.41 16.59 -0.22
CA VAL A 568 20.11 16.48 -0.93
C VAL A 568 19.00 16.36 0.11
N GLY A 569 17.92 17.12 -0.05
CA GLY A 569 16.81 17.14 0.93
C GLY A 569 17.20 17.61 2.33
N GLY A 570 18.33 18.31 2.48
CA GLY A 570 18.92 18.67 3.78
C GLY A 570 19.86 17.62 4.39
N PHE A 571 19.96 16.43 3.80
CA PHE A 571 20.82 15.35 4.29
C PHE A 571 22.14 15.25 3.55
N GLY A 572 23.23 14.96 4.27
CA GLY A 572 24.54 14.68 3.68
C GLY A 572 24.54 13.30 3.02
N THR A 573 24.55 13.26 1.69
CA THR A 573 24.43 12.04 0.86
C THR A 573 25.74 11.64 0.19
N GLN A 574 25.84 10.39 -0.24
CA GLN A 574 26.98 9.91 -1.02
C GLN A 574 27.05 10.58 -2.40
N THR A 575 28.23 11.00 -2.83
CA THR A 575 28.47 11.67 -4.12
C THR A 575 29.05 10.72 -5.16
N THR A 576 28.41 10.64 -6.32
CA THR A 576 28.85 9.81 -7.46
C THR A 576 28.77 10.60 -8.76
N GLN A 577 29.39 10.09 -9.83
CA GLN A 577 29.22 10.58 -11.20
C GLN A 577 28.14 9.80 -11.95
N THR A 578 27.93 8.54 -11.60
CA THR A 578 26.91 7.66 -12.23
C THR A 578 25.90 7.14 -11.20
N TRP A 579 24.80 6.57 -11.69
CA TRP A 579 23.81 5.91 -10.85
C TRP A 579 24.29 4.49 -10.47
N GLU A 580 24.98 3.83 -11.37
CA GLU A 580 25.60 2.51 -11.20
C GLU A 580 26.63 2.51 -10.05
N GLU A 581 27.33 3.62 -9.82
CA GLU A 581 28.16 3.85 -8.63
C GLU A 581 27.34 3.90 -7.32
N GLN A 582 26.13 4.45 -7.31
CA GLN A 582 25.24 4.45 -6.12
C GLN A 582 24.80 3.02 -5.79
N ILE A 583 24.47 2.23 -6.81
CA ILE A 583 24.13 0.80 -6.65
C ILE A 583 25.35 0.02 -6.12
N THR A 584 26.54 0.35 -6.61
CA THR A 584 27.80 -0.25 -6.13
C THR A 584 28.08 0.11 -4.67
N ILE A 585 27.81 1.35 -4.23
CA ILE A 585 27.92 1.75 -2.82
C ILE A 585 26.94 0.96 -1.95
N LEU A 586 25.66 0.92 -2.35
CA LEU A 586 24.60 0.20 -1.65
C LEU A 586 24.93 -1.29 -1.46
N GLN A 587 25.31 -1.99 -2.54
CA GLN A 587 25.67 -3.41 -2.48
C GLN A 587 26.93 -3.66 -1.64
N ASN A 588 27.95 -2.81 -1.77
CA ASN A 588 29.15 -2.91 -0.95
C ASN A 588 28.86 -2.69 0.54
N PHE A 589 27.96 -1.77 0.88
CA PHE A 589 27.53 -1.57 2.26
C PHE A 589 26.83 -2.81 2.81
N LEU A 590 25.80 -3.33 2.11
CA LEU A 590 25.05 -4.53 2.52
C LEU A 590 25.96 -5.72 2.83
N LEU A 591 26.87 -6.05 1.91
CA LEU A 591 27.77 -7.20 2.06
C LEU A 591 28.77 -6.99 3.21
N LYS A 592 29.35 -5.79 3.34
CA LYS A 592 30.26 -5.47 4.45
C LYS A 592 29.53 -5.47 5.80
N ARG A 593 28.28 -4.98 5.83
CA ARG A 593 27.43 -4.94 7.04
C ARG A 593 27.08 -6.35 7.51
N ALA A 594 26.60 -7.21 6.60
CA ALA A 594 26.36 -8.61 6.92
C ALA A 594 27.63 -9.32 7.42
N ALA A 595 28.76 -9.14 6.74
CA ALA A 595 30.05 -9.72 7.15
C ALA A 595 30.62 -9.17 8.48
N TRP A 596 30.18 -7.99 8.92
CA TRP A 596 30.47 -7.46 10.26
C TRP A 596 29.53 -8.09 11.31
N ILE A 597 28.22 -8.15 11.03
CA ILE A 597 27.24 -8.79 11.93
C ILE A 597 27.61 -10.27 12.16
N ASP A 598 28.06 -10.99 11.13
CA ASP A 598 28.59 -12.37 11.21
C ASP A 598 29.69 -12.55 12.28
N LYS A 599 30.43 -11.48 12.63
CA LYS A 599 31.55 -11.48 13.59
C LYS A 599 31.24 -10.76 14.90
N SER A 600 30.19 -9.94 14.92
CA SER A 600 29.79 -9.13 16.08
C SER A 600 29.33 -9.96 17.29
N GLY A 601 28.84 -11.19 17.04
CA GLY A 601 28.25 -12.06 18.05
C GLY A 601 26.95 -11.52 18.68
N TRP A 602 26.30 -10.52 18.06
CA TRP A 602 25.06 -9.91 18.57
C TRP A 602 25.15 -9.34 20.00
N LYS A 603 26.34 -8.89 20.41
CA LYS A 603 26.58 -8.29 21.73
C LYS A 603 26.59 -6.77 21.65
N PRO A 604 25.83 -6.06 22.51
CA PRO A 604 26.03 -4.63 22.72
C PRO A 604 27.47 -4.34 23.12
N THR A 605 28.03 -3.24 22.59
CA THR A 605 29.38 -2.80 22.95
C THR A 605 29.35 -2.04 24.28
N THR A 606 30.48 -1.98 24.99
CA THR A 606 30.66 -1.09 26.14
C THR A 606 30.90 0.36 25.73
N SER A 607 30.91 0.66 24.42
CA SER A 607 31.00 2.00 23.88
C SER A 607 29.65 2.72 24.00
N THR A 608 29.68 4.00 24.32
CA THR A 608 28.52 4.92 24.23
C THR A 608 28.42 5.59 22.85
N TRP A 609 29.14 5.05 21.86
CA TRP A 609 29.16 5.48 20.46
C TRP A 609 28.84 4.27 19.58
N PRO A 610 27.79 4.32 18.75
CA PRO A 610 27.28 3.20 17.93
C PRO A 610 27.99 3.02 16.59
#